data_AF-A0A935ZDS7-F1
#
_entry.id   AF-A0A935ZDS7-F1
#
_cell.length_a   1.000
_cell.length_b   1.000
_cell.length_c   1.000
_cell.angle_alpha   90.00
_cell.angle_beta   90.00
_cell.angle_gamma   90.00
#
_symmetry.space_group_name_H-M   'P 1'
#
loop_
_entity.id
_entity.type
_entity.pdbx_description
1 polymer ?
#
loop_
_entity_poly.entity_id
_entity_poly.type
_entity_poly.pdbx_seq_one_letter_code
_entity_poly.pdbx_strand_id
1 'polypeptide(L)'
;MSTFVKDPSHWLFRFSPEEWVFAGLGEAERAAEAYARGDGRGGLAQARRGAGMALNALVILEPEKASAYGRTYMEHLSALRADGAAPEAVRAAAAALIDAPSPGQTLIVLRVKASPERLVEAAKDVVAHAYARVVREKAAAEKAS
;
A
#
# COMPACT_ATOMS: atom_id res chain seq x y z
N MET A 1 -18.56 -14.93 -8.50
CA MET A 1 -18.35 -13.51 -8.15
C MET A 1 -18.93 -13.29 -6.76
N SER A 2 -18.09 -13.10 -5.74
CA SER A 2 -18.59 -12.76 -4.41
C SER A 2 -18.87 -11.27 -4.40
N THR A 3 -20.14 -10.88 -4.36
CA THR A 3 -20.54 -9.49 -4.17
C THR A 3 -19.93 -9.00 -2.85
N PHE A 4 -19.13 -7.94 -2.90
CA PHE A 4 -18.60 -7.32 -1.68
C PHE A 4 -19.78 -6.89 -0.79
N VAL A 5 -19.76 -7.30 0.48
CA VAL A 5 -20.74 -6.87 1.49
C VAL A 5 -19.98 -6.11 2.56
N LYS A 6 -20.37 -4.87 2.78
CA LYS A 6 -19.75 -4.00 3.78
C LYS A 6 -20.14 -4.48 5.18
N ASP A 7 -19.14 -4.70 6.04
CA ASP A 7 -19.31 -5.06 7.45
C ASP A 7 -18.49 -4.10 8.32
N PRO A 8 -19.13 -3.12 8.99
CA PRO A 8 -18.44 -2.14 9.84
C PRO A 8 -17.64 -2.76 11.00
N SER A 9 -18.00 -3.97 11.44
CA SER A 9 -17.32 -4.68 12.53
C SER A 9 -16.09 -5.46 12.06
N HIS A 10 -16.00 -5.73 10.75
CA HIS A 10 -14.91 -6.50 10.16
C HIS A 10 -13.72 -5.61 9.77
N TRP A 11 -12.51 -5.99 10.17
CA TRP A 11 -11.30 -5.20 9.93
C TRP A 11 -11.07 -4.86 8.44
N LEU A 12 -11.29 -5.83 7.54
CA LEU A 12 -11.14 -5.69 6.10
C LEU A 12 -12.40 -5.15 5.40
N PHE A 13 -13.58 -5.73 5.63
CA PHE A 13 -14.82 -5.39 4.92
C PHE A 13 -15.54 -4.14 5.45
N ARG A 14 -14.98 -3.43 6.43
CA ARG A 14 -15.50 -2.11 6.85
C ARG A 14 -15.44 -1.03 5.78
N PHE A 15 -14.61 -1.22 4.76
CA PHE A 15 -14.48 -0.33 3.59
C PHE A 15 -14.52 -1.15 2.30
N SER A 16 -15.10 -0.56 1.25
CA SER A 16 -15.01 -1.09 -0.10
C SER A 16 -13.57 -1.05 -0.62
N PRO A 17 -13.25 -1.81 -1.68
CA PRO A 17 -11.95 -1.72 -2.35
C PRO A 17 -11.58 -0.28 -2.74
N GLU A 18 -12.51 0.50 -3.27
CA GLU A 18 -12.29 1.92 -3.59
C GLU A 18 -12.02 2.74 -2.34
N GLU A 19 -12.82 2.59 -1.29
CA GLU A 19 -12.65 3.31 -0.03
C GLU A 19 -11.27 3.02 0.60
N TRP A 20 -10.75 1.79 0.48
CA TRP A 20 -9.40 1.44 0.91
C TRP A 20 -8.30 2.13 0.10
N VAL A 21 -8.46 2.20 -1.22
CA VAL A 21 -7.52 2.94 -2.09
C VAL A 21 -7.52 4.42 -1.76
N PHE A 22 -8.70 5.05 -1.61
CA PHE A 22 -8.81 6.46 -1.23
C PHE A 22 -8.22 6.74 0.16
N ALA A 23 -8.45 5.86 1.14
CA ALA A 23 -7.83 5.96 2.45
C ALA A 23 -6.29 5.87 2.36
N GLY A 24 -5.78 4.96 1.52
CA GLY A 24 -4.35 4.81 1.27
C GLY A 24 -3.71 6.05 0.64
N LEU A 25 -4.40 6.67 -0.33
CA LEU A 25 -3.95 7.92 -0.95
C LEU A 25 -3.86 9.06 0.09
N GLY A 26 -4.88 9.23 0.93
CA GLY A 26 -4.87 10.26 1.97
C GLY A 26 -3.75 10.08 3.01
N GLU A 27 -3.36 8.85 3.32
CA GLU A 27 -2.17 8.59 4.15
C GLU A 27 -0.86 8.94 3.43
N ALA A 28 -0.75 8.68 2.12
CA ALA A 28 0.43 9.06 1.34
C ALA A 28 0.59 10.60 1.23
N GLU A 29 -0.52 11.33 1.13
CA GLU A 29 -0.53 12.80 1.21
C GLU A 29 -0.07 13.29 2.59
N ARG A 30 -0.62 12.72 3.67
CA ARG A 30 -0.16 13.01 5.03
C ARG A 30 1.34 12.73 5.23
N ALA A 31 1.84 11.64 4.63
CA ALA A 31 3.26 11.31 4.67
C ALA A 31 4.13 12.42 4.04
N ALA A 32 3.69 12.95 2.90
CA ALA A 32 4.37 14.07 2.24
C ALA A 32 4.40 15.32 3.13
N GLU A 33 3.28 15.64 3.78
CA GLU A 33 3.21 16.75 4.72
C GLU A 33 4.11 16.55 5.95
N ALA A 34 4.18 15.35 6.51
CA ALA A 34 5.03 15.04 7.64
C ALA A 34 6.51 15.22 7.27
N TYR A 35 6.92 14.71 6.11
CA TYR A 35 8.28 14.94 5.59
C TYR A 35 8.58 16.42 5.34
N ALA A 36 7.64 17.18 4.80
CA ALA A 36 7.80 18.62 4.57
C ALA A 36 8.04 19.41 5.86
N ARG A 37 7.50 18.94 7.00
CA ARG A 37 7.72 19.54 8.32
C ARG A 37 8.92 18.95 9.08
N GLY A 38 9.73 18.10 8.43
CA GLY A 38 10.90 17.47 9.04
C GLY A 38 10.60 16.25 9.93
N ASP A 39 9.34 15.80 10.01
CA ASP A 39 8.96 14.59 10.73
C ASP A 39 9.19 13.34 9.87
N GLY A 40 10.46 12.92 9.80
CA GLY A 40 10.83 11.73 9.04
C GLY A 40 10.18 10.44 9.56
N ARG A 41 9.89 10.36 10.86
CA ARG A 41 9.34 9.15 11.49
C ARG A 41 7.86 9.03 11.17
N GLY A 42 7.11 10.12 11.34
CA GLY A 42 5.73 10.22 10.92
C GLY A 42 5.58 9.99 9.42
N GLY A 43 6.42 10.64 8.61
CA GLY A 43 6.43 10.48 7.16
C GLY A 43 6.59 9.03 6.72
N LEU A 44 7.59 8.31 7.26
CA LEU A 44 7.81 6.90 6.89
C LEU A 44 6.67 5.99 7.39
N ALA A 45 6.16 6.23 8.60
CA ALA A 45 5.05 5.45 9.14
C ALA A 45 3.78 5.62 8.31
N GLN A 46 3.46 6.86 7.90
CA GLN A 46 2.30 7.16 7.07
C GLN A 46 2.45 6.61 5.64
N ALA A 47 3.65 6.69 5.04
CA ALA A 47 3.91 6.11 3.72
C ALA A 47 3.66 4.59 3.69
N ARG A 48 4.20 3.86 4.68
CA ARG A 48 3.97 2.41 4.84
C ARG A 48 2.49 2.09 5.06
N ARG A 49 1.84 2.86 5.93
CA ARG A 49 0.42 2.69 6.24
C ARG A 49 -0.46 2.93 5.02
N GLY A 50 -0.22 3.99 4.26
CA GLY A 50 -0.99 4.33 3.07
C GLY A 50 -0.91 3.26 1.99
N ALA A 51 0.31 2.80 1.70
CA ALA A 51 0.54 1.69 0.78
C ALA A 51 -0.18 0.41 1.23
N GLY A 52 -0.04 0.01 2.50
CA GLY A 52 -0.72 -1.18 3.01
C GLY A 52 -2.23 -1.05 3.15
N MET A 53 -2.76 0.16 3.37
CA MET A 53 -4.21 0.42 3.34
C MET A 53 -4.78 0.20 1.95
N ALA A 54 -4.11 0.69 0.90
CA ALA A 54 -4.57 0.45 -0.46
C ALA A 54 -4.52 -1.03 -0.83
N LEU A 55 -3.54 -1.79 -0.32
CA LEU A 55 -3.45 -3.23 -0.55
C LEU A 55 -4.57 -4.06 0.10
N ASN A 56 -5.33 -3.52 1.06
CA ASN A 56 -6.57 -4.15 1.52
C ASN A 56 -7.56 -4.36 0.36
N ALA A 57 -7.56 -3.47 -0.64
CA ALA A 57 -8.38 -3.64 -1.82
C ALA A 57 -8.02 -4.92 -2.57
N LEU A 58 -6.73 -5.23 -2.75
CA LEU A 58 -6.31 -6.49 -3.38
C LEU A 58 -6.77 -7.69 -2.58
N VAL A 59 -6.65 -7.66 -1.25
CA VAL A 59 -7.06 -8.79 -0.39
C VAL A 59 -8.56 -9.07 -0.51
N ILE A 60 -9.39 -8.05 -0.72
CA ILE A 60 -10.83 -8.20 -0.98
C ILE A 60 -11.09 -8.78 -2.37
N LEU A 61 -10.40 -8.26 -3.40
CA LEU A 61 -10.62 -8.63 -4.80
C LEU A 61 -10.03 -10.00 -5.17
N GLU A 62 -8.96 -10.41 -4.48
CA GLU A 62 -8.19 -11.63 -4.72
C GLU A 62 -8.09 -12.44 -3.40
N PRO A 63 -9.20 -13.04 -2.90
CA PRO A 63 -9.22 -13.73 -1.61
C PRO A 63 -8.21 -14.87 -1.49
N GLU A 64 -7.83 -15.49 -2.61
CA GLU A 64 -6.78 -16.51 -2.67
C GLU A 64 -5.41 -15.98 -2.24
N LYS A 65 -5.16 -14.68 -2.39
CA LYS A 65 -3.93 -14.01 -1.94
C LYS A 65 -3.98 -13.59 -0.47
N ALA A 66 -5.14 -13.64 0.19
CA ALA A 66 -5.31 -13.14 1.55
C ALA A 66 -4.36 -13.83 2.55
N SER A 67 -4.11 -15.14 2.40
CA SER A 67 -3.18 -15.85 3.27
C SER A 67 -1.73 -15.39 3.10
N ALA A 68 -1.32 -14.97 1.90
CA ALA A 68 0.03 -14.50 1.62
C ALA A 68 0.21 -13.04 2.07
N TYR A 69 -0.83 -12.22 1.91
CA TYR A 69 -0.82 -10.79 2.23
C TYR A 69 -0.96 -10.53 3.74
N GLY A 70 -1.59 -11.43 4.51
CA GLY A 70 -1.70 -11.27 5.96
C GLY A 70 -2.73 -10.20 6.36
N ARG A 71 -2.51 -9.53 7.49
CA ARG A 71 -3.47 -8.55 8.07
C ARG A 71 -2.87 -7.18 8.36
N THR A 72 -1.55 -7.10 8.43
CA THR A 72 -0.83 -5.86 8.74
C THR A 72 -0.30 -5.23 7.46
N TYR A 73 -0.16 -3.91 7.45
CA TYR A 73 0.40 -3.21 6.29
C TYR A 73 1.83 -3.66 5.94
N MET A 74 2.63 -4.10 6.92
CA MET A 74 3.96 -4.63 6.67
C MET A 74 3.95 -6.01 6.01
N GLU A 75 2.99 -6.87 6.38
CA GLU A 75 2.76 -8.15 5.68
C GLU A 75 2.32 -7.89 4.24
N HIS A 76 1.40 -6.94 4.01
CA HIS A 76 0.99 -6.57 2.64
C HIS A 76 2.19 -6.14 1.78
N LEU A 77 3.05 -5.27 2.31
CA LEU A 77 4.24 -4.82 1.58
C LEU A 77 5.23 -5.96 1.33
N SER A 78 5.40 -6.86 2.31
CA SER A 78 6.30 -8.00 2.19
C SER A 78 5.80 -9.00 1.15
N ALA A 79 4.49 -9.27 1.13
CA ALA A 79 3.84 -10.10 0.15
C ALA A 79 3.95 -9.49 -1.26
N LEU A 80 3.67 -8.19 -1.40
CA LEU A 80 3.77 -7.50 -2.67
C LEU A 80 5.21 -7.49 -3.23
N ARG A 81 6.22 -7.32 -2.38
CA ARG A 81 7.64 -7.45 -2.77
C ARG A 81 7.95 -8.80 -3.40
N ALA A 82 7.31 -9.87 -2.92
CA ALA A 82 7.49 -11.25 -3.38
C ALA A 82 6.51 -11.68 -4.49
N ASP A 83 5.48 -10.88 -4.78
CA ASP A 83 4.43 -11.21 -5.75
C ASP A 83 4.95 -11.12 -7.19
N GLY A 84 5.35 -12.26 -7.77
CA GLY A 84 5.86 -12.34 -9.14
C GLY A 84 4.86 -11.90 -10.21
N ALA A 85 3.55 -11.82 -9.89
CA ALA A 85 2.54 -11.31 -10.81
C ALA A 85 2.45 -9.77 -10.79
N ALA A 86 2.97 -9.10 -9.76
CA ALA A 86 3.01 -7.65 -9.69
C ALA A 86 4.13 -7.07 -10.58
N PRO A 87 3.94 -5.89 -11.21
CA PRO A 87 4.99 -5.23 -11.99
C PRO A 87 6.26 -4.97 -11.19
N GLU A 88 7.43 -5.07 -11.82
CA GLU A 88 8.72 -4.91 -11.15
C GLU A 88 8.85 -3.57 -10.40
N ALA A 89 8.40 -2.47 -11.01
CA ALA A 89 8.42 -1.15 -10.37
C ALA A 89 7.60 -1.12 -9.07
N VAL A 90 6.45 -1.81 -9.03
CA VAL A 90 5.58 -1.87 -7.84
C VAL A 90 6.22 -2.71 -6.74
N ARG A 91 6.87 -3.82 -7.10
CA ARG A 91 7.65 -4.64 -6.15
C ARG A 91 8.83 -3.86 -5.57
N ALA A 92 9.52 -3.09 -6.42
CA ALA A 92 10.62 -2.22 -6.01
C ALA A 92 10.14 -1.10 -5.08
N ALA A 93 8.97 -0.51 -5.34
CA ALA A 93 8.34 0.48 -4.46
C ALA A 93 8.03 -0.12 -3.08
N ALA A 94 7.45 -1.33 -3.03
CA ALA A 94 7.23 -2.03 -1.76
C ALA A 94 8.53 -2.30 -1.01
N ALA A 95 9.58 -2.75 -1.72
CA ALA A 95 10.91 -2.95 -1.14
C ALA A 95 11.50 -1.65 -0.58
N ALA A 96 11.38 -0.52 -1.29
CA ALA A 96 11.86 0.78 -0.83
C ALA A 96 11.22 1.20 0.49
N LEU A 97 9.91 0.98 0.65
CA LEU A 97 9.19 1.27 1.90
C LEU A 97 9.62 0.37 3.05
N ILE A 98 9.88 -0.90 2.80
CA ILE A 98 10.36 -1.86 3.82
C ILE A 98 11.77 -1.52 4.26
N ASP A 99 12.68 -1.36 3.29
CA ASP A 99 14.12 -1.24 3.51
C ASP A 99 14.52 0.17 4.01
N ALA A 100 13.60 1.15 3.95
CA ALA A 100 13.81 2.48 4.47
C ALA A 100 14.13 2.46 5.99
N PRO A 101 15.27 3.02 6.42
CA PRO A 101 15.65 3.01 7.82
C PRO A 101 14.71 3.90 8.64
N SER A 102 14.31 3.41 9.81
CA SER A 102 13.55 4.22 10.77
C SER A 102 14.42 5.40 11.24
N PRO A 103 13.95 6.65 11.11
CA PRO A 103 14.72 7.80 11.57
C PRO A 103 14.89 7.76 13.08
N GLY A 104 16.13 7.96 13.55
CA GLY A 104 16.53 7.86 14.95
C GLY A 104 17.47 6.70 15.27
N GLN A 105 17.69 5.77 14.34
CA GLN A 105 18.80 4.83 14.44
C GLN A 105 20.09 5.51 13.94
N THR A 106 21.06 5.71 14.83
CA THR A 106 22.42 6.13 14.48
C THR A 106 23.12 4.97 13.75
N LEU A 107 22.71 4.73 12.51
CA LEU A 107 23.42 3.86 11.59
C LEU A 107 24.38 4.74 10.80
N ILE A 108 25.67 4.37 10.77
CA ILE A 108 26.60 4.87 9.76
C ILE A 108 26.13 4.26 8.44
N VAL A 109 25.32 5.00 7.69
CA VAL A 109 24.72 4.50 6.44
C VAL A 109 25.70 4.73 5.29
N LEU A 110 26.35 3.66 4.82
CA LEU A 110 27.19 3.66 3.60
C LEU A 110 26.39 3.64 2.28
N ARG A 111 25.05 3.60 2.35
CA ARG A 111 24.14 3.60 1.19
C ARG A 111 23.42 4.93 1.05
N VAL A 112 23.15 5.34 -0.20
CA VAL A 112 22.31 6.50 -0.50
C VAL A 112 20.94 6.29 0.15
N LYS A 113 20.62 7.14 1.14
CA LYS A 113 19.31 7.15 1.80
C LYS A 113 18.24 7.39 0.73
N ALA A 114 17.20 6.56 0.69
CA ALA A 114 16.01 6.89 -0.10
C ALA A 114 15.49 8.25 0.38
N SER A 115 15.36 9.21 -0.53
CA SER A 115 14.89 10.54 -0.15
C SER A 115 13.43 10.48 0.28
N PRO A 116 12.98 11.39 1.18
CA PRO A 116 11.58 11.51 1.55
C PRO A 116 10.61 11.47 0.36
N GLU A 117 10.95 12.18 -0.72
CA GLU A 117 10.16 12.26 -1.95
C GLU A 117 10.05 10.88 -2.60
N ARG A 118 11.13 10.12 -2.68
CA ARG A 118 11.11 8.75 -3.23
C ARG A 118 10.23 7.80 -2.43
N LEU A 119 10.15 7.98 -1.11
CA LEU A 119 9.31 7.13 -0.26
C LEU A 119 7.83 7.47 -0.39
N VAL A 120 7.50 8.75 -0.58
CA VAL A 120 6.12 9.17 -0.91
C VAL A 120 5.71 8.64 -2.28
N GLU A 121 6.58 8.78 -3.30
CA GLU A 121 6.27 8.25 -4.64
C GLU A 121 6.17 6.72 -4.63
N ALA A 122 7.02 6.01 -3.88
CA ALA A 122 6.89 4.57 -3.71
C ALA A 122 5.53 4.18 -3.08
N ALA A 123 5.05 4.93 -2.08
CA ALA A 123 3.72 4.70 -1.53
C ALA A 123 2.62 4.93 -2.56
N LYS A 124 2.72 5.99 -3.36
CA LYS A 124 1.77 6.30 -4.44
C LYS A 124 1.78 5.24 -5.55
N ASP A 125 2.94 4.69 -5.91
CA ASP A 125 3.04 3.60 -6.89
C ASP A 125 2.28 2.35 -6.43
N VAL A 126 2.40 2.00 -5.15
CA VAL A 126 1.63 0.88 -4.56
C VAL A 126 0.13 1.19 -4.53
N VAL A 127 -0.26 2.42 -4.18
CA VAL A 127 -1.66 2.87 -4.21
C VAL A 127 -2.23 2.82 -5.63
N ALA A 128 -1.48 3.31 -6.62
CA ALA A 128 -1.86 3.30 -8.02
C ALA A 128 -2.00 1.88 -8.57
N HIS A 129 -1.14 0.95 -8.14
CA HIS A 129 -1.28 -0.46 -8.46
C HIS A 129 -2.60 -1.02 -7.94
N ALA A 130 -2.94 -0.75 -6.67
CA ALA A 130 -4.20 -1.20 -6.10
C ALA A 130 -5.42 -0.60 -6.80
N TYR A 131 -5.37 0.70 -7.11
CA TYR A 131 -6.41 1.36 -7.89
C TYR A 131 -6.60 0.70 -9.26
N ALA A 132 -5.50 0.39 -9.97
CA ALA A 132 -5.57 -0.27 -11.27
C ALA A 132 -6.22 -1.66 -11.19
N ARG A 133 -6.01 -2.40 -10.10
CA ARG A 133 -6.69 -3.68 -9.86
C ARG A 133 -8.20 -3.48 -9.65
N VAL A 134 -8.60 -2.52 -8.84
CA VAL A 134 -10.02 -2.17 -8.61
C VAL A 134 -10.71 -1.80 -9.93
N VAL A 135 -10.12 -0.90 -10.73
CA VAL A 135 -10.71 -0.47 -12.01
C VAL A 135 -10.84 -1.65 -12.98
N ARG A 136 -9.85 -2.53 -13.06
CA ARG A 136 -9.91 -3.71 -13.93
C ARG A 136 -11.02 -4.68 -13.52
N GLU A 137 -11.20 -4.90 -12.22
CA GLU A 137 -12.25 -5.80 -11.73
C GLU A 137 -13.64 -5.24 -12.04
N LYS A 138 -13.86 -3.93 -11.84
CA LYS A 138 -15.13 -3.28 -12.19
C LYS A 138 -15.44 -3.41 -13.68
N ALA A 139 -14.46 -3.14 -14.54
CA ALA A 139 -14.63 -3.28 -15.99
C ALA A 139 -14.90 -4.75 -16.41
N ALA A 140 -14.36 -5.74 -15.68
CA ALA A 140 -14.65 -7.15 -15.92
C ALA A 140 -16.08 -7.52 -15.50
N ALA A 141 -16.54 -7.00 -14.35
CA ALA A 141 -17.90 -7.20 -13.87
C ALA A 141 -18.96 -6.58 -14.81
N GLU A 142 -18.70 -5.38 -15.34
CA GLU A 142 -19.58 -4.72 -16.31
C GLU A 142 -19.73 -5.49 -17.62
N LYS A 143 -18.67 -6.15 -18.09
CA LYS A 143 -18.71 -6.97 -19.32
C LYS A 143 -19.40 -8.33 -19.14
N ALA A 144 -19.51 -8.80 -17.90
CA ALA A 144 -20.13 -10.07 -17.57
C ALA A 144 -21.63 -9.96 -17.24
N SER A 145 -22.14 -8.72 -17.13
CA SER A 145 -23.56 -8.39 -16.95
C SER A 145 -24.26 -8.13 -18.26
#